data_AF-A0A0A9WTZ8-F1
#
_entry.id   AF-A0A0A9WTZ8-F1
#
_cell.length_a   1.000
_cell.length_b   1.000
_cell.length_c   1.000
_cell.angle_alpha   90.00
_cell.angle_beta   90.00
_cell.angle_gamma   90.00
#
_symmetry.space_group_name_H-M   'P 1'
#
loop_
_entity.id
_entity.type
_entity.pdbx_description
1 polymer ?
#
loop_
_entity_poly.entity_id
_entity_poly.type
_entity_poly.pdbx_seq_one_letter_code
_entity_poly.pdbx_strand_id
1 'polypeptide(L)'
;MVPVIIPKRINSIRYVSAVGVSMLFYFVIVIVAHSCTNGLKYGKRGDMQYFTTGNQAIYALSIFIFAYMCQLVTPSVYLEQRPKPSIRQLTWASILALSFCTILYILAGIFGYFDFADDTQSSVLSNFDPIHQPYVMVAYVGMMIKLSAAYAMNMLPCRNFVYFCLRWELSTVSY
;
A
#
# COMPACT_ATOMS: atom_id res chain seq x y z
N MET A 1 15.71 22.78 -9.39
CA MET A 1 14.23 22.76 -9.30
C MET A 1 13.80 21.30 -9.34
N VAL A 2 13.56 20.70 -8.16
CA VAL A 2 13.14 19.29 -8.00
C VAL A 2 11.62 19.31 -7.85
N PRO A 3 10.87 18.38 -8.48
CA PRO A 3 9.75 18.74 -9.34
C PRO A 3 8.62 19.44 -8.57
N VAL A 4 8.17 20.54 -9.19
CA VAL A 4 7.06 21.46 -8.86
C VAL A 4 5.69 20.76 -8.73
N ILE A 5 5.64 19.43 -8.89
CA ILE A 5 4.41 18.65 -9.10
C ILE A 5 3.81 18.16 -7.77
N ILE A 6 4.55 18.22 -6.65
CA ILE A 6 4.04 17.70 -5.36
C ILE A 6 3.48 18.86 -4.52
N PRO A 7 2.16 18.90 -4.26
CA PRO A 7 1.54 19.97 -3.49
C PRO A 7 2.21 20.13 -2.12
N LYS A 8 2.36 21.39 -1.67
CA LYS A 8 3.03 21.71 -0.40
C LYS A 8 2.33 21.15 0.85
N ARG A 9 1.05 20.74 0.75
CA ARG A 9 0.25 20.15 1.85
C ARG A 9 -0.25 18.76 1.48
N ILE A 10 -0.15 17.80 2.40
CA ILE A 10 -0.72 16.45 2.28
C ILE A 10 -2.24 16.52 2.10
N ASN A 11 -2.88 17.51 2.71
CA ASN A 11 -4.32 17.72 2.58
C ASN A 11 -4.82 17.87 1.13
N SER A 12 -3.98 18.28 0.17
CA SER A 12 -4.36 18.31 -1.26
C SER A 12 -4.46 16.92 -1.89
N ILE A 13 -3.73 15.94 -1.36
CA ILE A 13 -3.69 14.55 -1.85
C ILE A 13 -4.77 13.70 -1.15
N ARG A 14 -5.43 14.24 -0.12
CA ARG A 14 -6.43 13.51 0.69
C ARG A 14 -7.52 12.85 -0.15
N TYR A 15 -8.05 13.54 -1.16
CA TYR A 15 -9.10 12.99 -2.02
C TYR A 15 -8.59 11.83 -2.87
N VAL A 16 -7.41 11.98 -3.49
CA VAL A 16 -6.78 10.93 -4.30
C VAL A 16 -6.41 9.73 -3.43
N SER A 17 -5.92 9.98 -2.21
CA SER A 17 -5.61 8.93 -1.23
C SER A 17 -6.86 8.19 -0.77
N ALA A 18 -7.97 8.89 -0.50
CA ALA A 18 -9.24 8.26 -0.14
C ALA A 18 -9.77 7.37 -1.27
N VAL A 19 -9.71 7.83 -2.52
CA VAL A 19 -10.04 7.02 -3.69
C VAL A 19 -9.09 5.81 -3.79
N GLY A 20 -7.79 6.00 -3.64
CA GLY A 20 -6.80 4.92 -3.67
C GLY A 20 -7.04 3.86 -2.59
N VAL A 21 -7.42 4.25 -1.38
CA VAL A 21 -7.79 3.33 -0.31
C VAL A 21 -9.07 2.56 -0.64
N SER A 22 -10.09 3.23 -1.21
CA SER A 22 -11.31 2.54 -1.65
C SER A 22 -11.05 1.50 -2.75
N MET A 23 -10.15 1.83 -3.69
CA MET A 23 -9.72 0.90 -4.74
C MET A 23 -8.90 -0.27 -4.20
N LEU A 24 -8.12 -0.05 -3.14
CA LEU A 24 -7.43 -1.14 -2.44
C LEU A 24 -8.43 -2.11 -1.80
N PHE A 25 -9.49 -1.62 -1.15
CA PHE A 25 -10.55 -2.49 -0.63
C PHE A 25 -11.23 -3.28 -1.75
N TYR A 26 -11.54 -2.63 -2.87
CA TYR A 26 -12.08 -3.31 -4.06
C TYR A 26 -11.15 -4.42 -4.55
N PHE A 27 -9.85 -4.15 -4.65
CA PHE A 27 -8.86 -5.15 -5.06
C PHE A 27 -8.82 -6.36 -4.13
N VAL A 28 -8.84 -6.16 -2.80
CA VAL A 28 -8.89 -7.27 -1.84
C VAL A 28 -10.18 -8.08 -2.00
N ILE A 29 -11.33 -7.42 -2.19
CA ILE A 29 -12.61 -8.10 -2.44
C ILE A 29 -12.53 -8.94 -3.72
N VAL A 30 -11.94 -8.41 -4.79
CA VAL A 30 -11.75 -9.13 -6.05
C VAL A 30 -10.87 -10.37 -5.85
N ILE A 31 -9.76 -10.26 -5.11
CA ILE A 31 -8.90 -11.42 -4.79
C ILE A 31 -9.71 -12.50 -4.04
N VAL A 32 -10.44 -12.11 -3.00
CA VAL A 32 -11.22 -13.05 -2.19
C VAL A 32 -12.31 -13.71 -3.05
N ALA A 33 -13.04 -12.92 -3.84
CA ALA A 33 -14.10 -13.44 -4.71
C ALA A 33 -13.54 -14.39 -5.78
N HIS A 34 -12.47 -14.00 -6.47
CA HIS A 34 -11.83 -14.82 -7.49
C HIS A 34 -11.27 -16.11 -6.91
N SER A 35 -10.63 -16.06 -5.75
CA SER A 35 -10.13 -17.22 -5.02
C SER A 35 -11.28 -18.17 -4.60
N CYS A 36 -12.42 -17.64 -4.14
CA CYS A 36 -13.58 -18.46 -3.81
C CYS A 36 -14.22 -19.13 -5.05
N THR A 37 -14.25 -18.46 -6.21
CA THR A 37 -14.88 -18.98 -7.43
C THR A 37 -13.97 -19.90 -8.23
N ASN A 38 -12.67 -19.65 -8.22
CA ASN A 38 -11.68 -20.35 -9.04
C ASN A 38 -10.75 -21.19 -8.16
N GLY A 39 -10.01 -20.60 -7.22
CA GLY A 39 -9.09 -21.32 -6.32
C GLY A 39 -9.76 -22.46 -5.54
N LEU A 40 -10.76 -22.16 -4.70
CA LEU A 40 -11.43 -23.15 -3.85
C LEU A 40 -12.29 -24.15 -4.62
N LYS A 41 -12.88 -23.75 -5.75
CA LYS A 41 -13.84 -24.57 -6.50
C LYS A 41 -13.17 -25.71 -7.25
N TYR A 42 -11.93 -25.54 -7.70
CA TYR A 42 -11.16 -26.58 -8.40
C TYR A 42 -10.31 -27.46 -7.46
N GLY A 43 -10.45 -27.32 -6.13
CA GLY A 43 -9.70 -28.09 -5.13
C GLY A 43 -8.26 -27.61 -4.95
N LYS A 44 -7.46 -28.34 -4.14
CA LYS A 44 -6.04 -28.03 -3.95
C LYS A 44 -5.31 -28.04 -5.30
N ARG A 45 -4.91 -26.87 -5.79
CA ARG A 45 -3.99 -26.73 -6.92
C ARG A 45 -2.54 -26.92 -6.42
N GLY A 46 -1.85 -27.93 -6.94
CA GLY A 46 -0.42 -28.14 -6.68
C GLY A 46 -0.07 -28.63 -5.26
N ASP A 47 1.22 -28.57 -4.94
CA ASP A 47 1.79 -29.03 -3.68
C ASP A 47 1.94 -27.85 -2.72
N MET A 48 0.79 -27.29 -2.30
CA MET A 48 0.72 -26.10 -1.47
C MET A 48 1.57 -26.24 -0.19
N GLN A 49 2.65 -25.46 -0.13
CA GLN A 49 3.53 -25.41 1.03
C GLN A 49 2.96 -24.45 2.09
N TYR A 50 2.45 -25.01 3.18
CA TYR A 50 1.93 -24.23 4.30
C TYR A 50 3.02 -23.56 5.15
N PHE A 51 4.23 -24.11 5.14
CA PHE A 51 5.37 -23.60 5.91
C PHE A 51 6.61 -23.57 5.04
N THR A 52 7.25 -22.41 4.98
CA THR A 52 8.55 -22.23 4.34
C THR A 52 9.64 -22.07 5.40
N THR A 53 10.84 -22.56 5.11
CA THR A 53 12.00 -22.47 6.02
C THR A 53 13.25 -21.98 5.26
N GLY A 54 14.30 -21.62 6.00
CA GLY A 54 15.55 -21.14 5.41
C GLY A 54 15.44 -19.73 4.82
N ASN A 55 16.13 -19.49 3.71
CA ASN A 55 16.27 -18.15 3.12
C ASN A 55 14.93 -17.53 2.69
N GLN A 56 13.97 -18.34 2.25
CA GLN A 56 12.65 -17.87 1.83
C GLN A 56 11.88 -17.20 2.98
N ALA A 57 12.00 -17.75 4.21
CA ALA A 57 11.41 -17.15 5.40
C ALA A 57 12.05 -15.78 5.73
N ILE A 58 13.36 -15.62 5.52
CA ILE A 58 14.08 -14.36 5.73
C ILE A 58 13.64 -13.30 4.70
N TYR A 59 13.46 -13.69 3.44
CA TYR A 59 12.91 -12.80 2.42
C TYR A 59 11.48 -12.36 2.75
N ALA A 60 10.62 -13.30 3.17
CA ALA A 60 9.25 -12.99 3.60
C ALA A 60 9.23 -12.04 4.81
N LEU A 61 10.11 -12.24 5.80
CA LEU A 61 10.28 -11.34 6.94
C LEU A 61 10.67 -9.93 6.48
N SER A 62 11.59 -9.82 5.51
CA SER A 62 12.04 -8.53 4.98
C SER A 62 10.89 -7.78 4.29
N ILE A 63 10.10 -8.48 3.47
CA ILE A 63 8.91 -7.91 2.82
C ILE A 63 7.89 -7.47 3.88
N PHE A 64 7.68 -8.28 4.92
CA PHE A 64 6.79 -7.95 6.02
C PHE A 64 7.23 -6.67 6.74
N ILE A 65 8.51 -6.53 7.11
CA ILE A 65 9.03 -5.32 7.74
C ILE A 65 8.82 -4.09 6.83
N PHE A 66 9.09 -4.22 5.54
CA PHE A 66 8.92 -3.14 4.58
C PHE A 66 7.44 -2.74 4.39
N ALA A 67 6.51 -3.70 4.42
CA ALA A 67 5.08 -3.45 4.28
C ALA A 67 4.47 -2.61 5.42
N TYR A 68 5.13 -2.59 6.59
CA TYR A 68 4.76 -1.78 7.76
C TYR A 68 5.61 -0.50 7.90
N MET A 69 6.41 -0.14 6.89
CA MET A 69 7.17 1.10 6.90
C MET A 69 6.25 2.30 6.63
N CYS A 70 5.85 3.00 7.70
CA CYS A 70 5.08 4.24 7.63
C CYS A 70 5.74 5.42 8.37
N GLN A 71 6.84 5.17 9.08
CA GLN A 71 7.49 6.12 10.00
C GLN A 71 7.97 7.39 9.29
N LEU A 72 8.31 7.31 8.01
CA LEU A 72 8.79 8.45 7.22
C LEU A 72 7.70 9.50 6.97
N VAL A 73 6.44 9.08 6.86
CA VAL A 73 5.30 9.95 6.56
C VAL A 73 4.62 10.45 7.85
N THR A 74 4.77 9.70 8.95
CA THR A 74 4.16 9.99 10.27
C THR A 74 4.38 11.43 10.77
N PRO A 75 5.58 12.05 10.71
CA PRO A 75 5.78 13.43 11.17
C PRO A 75 4.95 14.44 10.38
N SER A 76 4.80 14.22 9.07
CA SER A 76 4.03 15.11 8.20
C SER A 76 2.52 14.98 8.48
N VAL A 77 2.05 13.76 8.80
CA VAL A 77 0.67 13.52 9.26
C VAL A 77 0.41 14.16 10.62
N TYR A 78 1.37 14.07 11.54
CA TYR A 78 1.27 14.67 12.87
C TYR A 78 1.07 16.19 12.81
N LEU A 79 1.86 16.88 11.97
CA LEU A 79 1.79 18.33 11.81
C LEU A 79 0.46 18.81 11.17
N GLU A 80 -0.19 17.96 10.38
CA GLU A 80 -1.48 18.29 9.74
C GLU A 80 -2.70 17.87 10.58
N GLN A 81 -2.51 17.26 11.74
CA GLN A 81 -3.60 16.82 12.62
C GLN A 81 -4.38 18.01 13.21
N ARG A 82 -5.71 17.94 13.17
CA ARG A 82 -6.63 18.95 13.75
C ARG A 82 -7.45 18.38 14.91
N PRO A 83 -7.87 19.19 15.90
CA PRO A 83 -7.68 20.65 16.03
C PRO A 83 -6.30 21.07 16.54
N LYS A 84 -5.57 20.18 17.24
CA LYS A 84 -4.18 20.38 17.64
C LYS A 84 -3.39 19.08 17.43
N PRO A 85 -2.09 19.16 17.06
CA PRO A 85 -1.23 17.98 17.01
C PRO A 85 -1.13 17.37 18.41
N SER A 86 -1.45 16.08 18.50
CA SER A 86 -1.46 15.31 19.75
C SER A 86 -0.98 13.90 19.48
N ILE A 87 0.04 13.48 20.23
CA ILE A 87 0.68 12.17 20.08
C ILE A 87 -0.33 11.05 20.38
N ARG A 88 -1.18 11.22 21.39
CA ARG A 88 -2.20 10.21 21.74
C ARG A 88 -3.17 9.95 20.59
N GLN A 89 -3.64 11.01 19.93
CA GLN A 89 -4.55 10.88 18.79
C GLN A 89 -3.84 10.21 17.60
N LEU A 90 -2.59 10.57 17.34
CA LEU A 90 -1.78 9.92 16.30
C LEU A 90 -1.58 8.44 16.58
N THR A 91 -1.27 8.05 17.82
CA THR A 91 -1.09 6.65 18.22
C THR A 91 -2.38 5.86 18.01
N TRP A 92 -3.53 6.36 18.47
CA TRP A 92 -4.81 5.69 18.27
C TRP A 92 -5.18 5.56 16.80
N ALA A 93 -5.00 6.63 16.02
CA ALA A 93 -5.23 6.58 14.57
C ALA A 93 -4.30 5.58 13.87
N SER A 94 -3.04 5.51 14.28
CA SER A 94 -2.06 4.57 13.72
C SER A 94 -2.39 3.14 14.08
N ILE A 95 -2.77 2.85 15.32
CA ILE A 95 -3.21 1.51 15.75
C ILE A 95 -4.39 1.06 14.90
N LEU A 96 -5.40 1.92 14.74
CA LEU A 96 -6.59 1.60 13.96
C LEU A 96 -6.23 1.34 12.50
N ALA A 97 -5.46 2.24 11.88
CA ALA A 97 -5.05 2.12 10.47
C ALA A 97 -4.21 0.85 10.24
N LEU A 98 -3.23 0.58 11.09
CA LEU A 98 -2.39 -0.61 10.99
C LEU A 98 -3.18 -1.90 11.22
N SER A 99 -4.17 -1.89 12.12
CA SER A 99 -5.07 -3.04 12.32
C SER A 99 -5.86 -3.35 11.05
N PHE A 100 -6.44 -2.33 10.41
CA PHE A 100 -7.13 -2.50 9.12
C PHE A 100 -6.18 -2.99 8.02
N CYS A 101 -5.00 -2.40 7.88
CA CYS A 101 -4.00 -2.86 6.91
C CYS A 101 -3.60 -4.32 7.14
N THR A 102 -3.44 -4.74 8.40
CA THR A 102 -3.08 -6.12 8.77
C THR A 102 -4.15 -7.10 8.30
N ILE A 103 -5.43 -6.78 8.51
CA ILE A 103 -6.54 -7.61 8.03
C ILE A 103 -6.50 -7.74 6.51
N LEU A 104 -6.30 -6.64 5.79
CA LEU A 104 -6.22 -6.65 4.32
C LEU A 104 -5.02 -7.46 3.81
N TYR A 105 -3.86 -7.36 4.46
CA TYR A 105 -2.68 -8.14 4.12
C TYR A 105 -2.89 -9.64 4.34
N ILE A 106 -3.52 -10.02 5.45
CA ILE A 106 -3.86 -11.43 5.72
C ILE A 106 -4.83 -11.95 4.67
N LEU A 107 -5.89 -11.21 4.36
CA LEU A 107 -6.87 -11.61 3.33
C LEU A 107 -6.23 -11.74 1.95
N ALA A 108 -5.51 -10.71 1.50
CA ALA A 108 -4.87 -10.73 0.19
C ALA A 108 -3.78 -11.82 0.08
N GLY A 109 -3.02 -12.05 1.15
CA GLY A 109 -1.97 -13.07 1.20
C GLY A 109 -2.55 -14.49 1.17
N ILE A 110 -3.51 -14.80 2.04
CA ILE A 110 -4.10 -16.15 2.13
C ILE A 110 -4.90 -16.48 0.86
N PHE A 111 -5.84 -15.61 0.47
CA PHE A 111 -6.70 -15.89 -0.69
C PHE A 111 -5.94 -15.79 -2.00
N GLY A 112 -4.96 -14.89 -2.10
CA GLY A 112 -4.06 -14.82 -3.26
C GLY A 112 -3.22 -16.09 -3.40
N TYR A 113 -2.67 -16.62 -2.29
CA TYR A 113 -1.94 -17.89 -2.32
C TYR A 113 -2.85 -19.08 -2.62
N PHE A 114 -4.10 -19.12 -2.14
CA PHE A 114 -5.03 -20.19 -2.49
C PHE A 114 -5.46 -20.21 -3.95
N ASP A 115 -5.39 -19.06 -4.63
CA ASP A 115 -5.81 -18.93 -6.02
C ASP A 115 -4.73 -19.44 -7.00
N PHE A 116 -3.47 -19.13 -6.71
CA PHE A 116 -2.32 -19.40 -7.59
C PHE A 116 -1.36 -20.49 -7.06
N ALA A 117 -1.40 -20.81 -5.77
CA ALA A 117 -0.53 -21.79 -5.11
C ALA A 117 0.95 -21.60 -5.46
N ASP A 118 1.59 -22.62 -6.02
CA ASP A 118 3.02 -22.61 -6.38
C ASP A 118 3.36 -21.65 -7.53
N ASP A 119 2.37 -21.26 -8.35
CA ASP A 119 2.56 -20.32 -9.46
C ASP A 119 2.51 -18.84 -9.02
N THR A 120 2.37 -18.58 -7.72
CA THR A 120 2.29 -17.21 -7.18
C THR A 120 3.55 -16.40 -7.49
N GLN A 121 3.44 -15.46 -8.43
CA GLN A 121 4.49 -14.47 -8.70
C GLN A 121 4.75 -13.53 -7.51
N SER A 122 5.92 -12.89 -7.49
CA SER A 122 6.33 -11.92 -6.46
C SER A 122 5.36 -10.76 -6.25
N SER A 123 4.63 -10.39 -7.31
CA SER A 123 3.48 -9.48 -7.25
C SER A 123 2.22 -10.23 -7.60
N VAL A 124 1.29 -10.30 -6.65
CA VAL A 124 -0.03 -10.92 -6.85
C VAL A 124 -0.79 -10.27 -8.00
N LEU A 125 -0.59 -8.97 -8.24
CA LEU A 125 -1.23 -8.24 -9.33
C LEU A 125 -0.81 -8.76 -10.71
N SER A 126 0.39 -9.33 -10.84
CA SER A 126 0.90 -9.88 -12.10
C SER A 126 0.35 -11.28 -12.42
N ASN A 127 -0.22 -11.97 -11.43
CA ASN A 127 -0.85 -13.27 -11.66
C ASN A 127 -2.25 -13.15 -12.29
N PHE A 128 -2.90 -11.99 -12.14
CA PHE A 128 -4.21 -11.76 -12.72
C PHE A 128 -4.09 -11.28 -14.16
N ASP A 129 -4.96 -11.80 -15.03
CA ASP A 129 -5.05 -11.37 -16.43
C ASP A 129 -6.11 -10.25 -16.59
N PRO A 130 -5.69 -8.98 -16.75
CA PRO A 130 -6.62 -7.86 -16.86
C PRO A 130 -7.33 -7.80 -18.22
N ILE A 131 -6.84 -8.49 -19.26
CA ILE A 131 -7.40 -8.36 -20.61
C ILE A 131 -8.67 -9.20 -20.73
N HIS A 132 -8.66 -10.41 -20.16
CA HIS A 132 -9.77 -11.35 -20.27
C HIS A 132 -10.84 -11.18 -19.16
N GLN A 133 -10.51 -10.49 -18.07
CA GLN A 133 -11.41 -10.32 -16.92
C GLN A 133 -11.64 -8.83 -16.59
N PRO A 134 -12.82 -8.25 -16.94
CA PRO A 134 -13.05 -6.81 -16.81
C PRO A 134 -13.04 -6.32 -15.36
N TYR A 135 -13.48 -7.13 -14.40
CA TYR A 135 -13.45 -6.78 -12.97
C TYR A 135 -12.02 -6.71 -12.41
N VAL A 136 -11.11 -7.56 -12.89
CA VAL A 136 -9.68 -7.48 -12.57
C VAL A 136 -9.07 -6.22 -13.16
N MET A 137 -9.44 -5.84 -14.39
CA MET A 137 -8.92 -4.61 -15.01
C MET A 137 -9.23 -3.35 -14.21
N VAL A 138 -10.46 -3.25 -13.68
CA VAL A 138 -10.84 -2.14 -12.78
C VAL A 138 -9.95 -2.13 -11.54
N ALA A 139 -9.69 -3.29 -10.94
CA ALA A 139 -8.83 -3.38 -9.78
C ALA A 139 -7.37 -3.02 -10.10
N TYR A 140 -6.89 -3.40 -11.28
CA TYR A 140 -5.56 -3.07 -11.78
C TYR A 140 -5.37 -1.56 -11.95
N VAL A 141 -6.31 -0.88 -12.60
CA VAL A 141 -6.31 0.58 -12.74
C VAL A 141 -6.41 1.26 -11.37
N GLY A 142 -7.27 0.76 -10.49
CA GLY A 142 -7.41 1.25 -9.12
C GLY A 142 -6.10 1.15 -8.32
N MET A 143 -5.39 0.03 -8.46
CA MET A 143 -4.08 -0.17 -7.84
C MET A 143 -3.03 0.79 -8.41
N MET A 144 -3.04 1.07 -9.72
CA MET A 144 -2.15 2.07 -10.33
C MET A 144 -2.37 3.46 -9.73
N ILE A 145 -3.62 3.90 -9.58
CA ILE A 145 -3.94 5.19 -8.94
C ILE A 145 -3.43 5.22 -7.49
N LYS A 146 -3.67 4.14 -6.74
CA LYS A 146 -3.19 4.01 -5.35
C LYS A 146 -1.67 4.06 -5.26
N LEU A 147 -0.96 3.41 -6.18
CA LEU A 147 0.51 3.43 -6.26
C LEU A 147 1.03 4.84 -6.53
N SER A 148 0.43 5.57 -7.48
CA SER A 148 0.79 6.96 -7.76
C SER A 148 0.58 7.87 -6.54
N ALA A 149 -0.53 7.73 -5.83
CA ALA A 149 -0.81 8.49 -4.62
C ALA A 149 0.19 8.18 -3.50
N ALA A 150 0.51 6.90 -3.30
CA ALA A 150 1.50 6.46 -2.33
C ALA A 150 2.90 6.99 -2.65
N TYR A 151 3.30 6.99 -3.92
CA TYR A 151 4.57 7.57 -4.36
C TYR A 151 4.65 9.06 -4.05
N ALA A 152 3.60 9.83 -4.36
CA ALA A 152 3.55 11.26 -4.06
C ALA A 152 3.68 11.55 -2.55
N MET A 153 3.05 10.73 -1.70
CA MET A 153 3.16 10.86 -0.24
C MET A 153 4.58 10.56 0.27
N ASN A 154 5.23 9.52 -0.25
CA ASN A 154 6.59 9.14 0.18
C ASN A 154 7.68 10.10 -0.32
N MET A 155 7.43 10.84 -1.41
CA MET A 155 8.38 11.83 -1.92
C MET A 155 8.46 13.10 -1.05
N LEU A 156 7.45 13.39 -0.22
CA LEU A 156 7.43 14.55 0.68
C LEU A 156 8.60 14.59 1.67
N PRO A 157 8.87 13.54 2.47
CA PRO A 157 10.03 13.53 3.36
C PRO A 157 11.36 13.60 2.59
N CYS A 158 11.48 12.92 1.44
CA CYS A 158 12.68 13.00 0.60
C CYS A 158 12.95 14.44 0.14
N ARG A 159 11.90 15.14 -0.30
CA ARG A 159 11.97 16.55 -0.68
C ARG A 159 12.43 17.42 0.50
N ASN A 160 11.82 17.24 1.67
CA ASN A 160 12.16 18.02 2.86
C ASN A 160 13.60 17.76 3.31
N PHE A 161 14.09 16.52 3.21
CA PHE A 161 15.46 16.16 3.49
C PHE A 161 16.45 16.85 2.53
N VAL A 162 16.17 16.82 1.22
CA VAL A 162 17.02 17.51 0.22
C VAL A 162 17.08 19.02 0.48
N TYR A 163 15.95 19.66 0.80
CA TYR A 163 15.94 21.09 1.15
C TYR A 163 16.74 21.39 2.42
N PHE A 164 16.66 20.52 3.41
CA PHE A 164 17.49 20.63 4.62
C PHE A 164 18.99 20.53 4.30
N CYS A 165 19.41 19.56 3.48
CA CYS A 165 20.80 19.43 3.04
C CYS A 165 21.30 20.64 2.25
N LEU A 166 20.44 21.22 1.40
CA LEU A 166 20.74 22.40 0.59
C LEU A 166 20.62 23.73 1.37
N ARG A 167 20.27 23.70 2.67
CA ARG A 167 19.99 24.87 3.51
C ARG A 167 18.99 25.86 2.91
N TRP A 168 18.06 25.36 2.09
CA TRP A 168 17.02 26.19 1.50
C TRP A 168 15.81 26.20 2.45
N GLU A 169 15.44 27.37 2.96
CA GLU A 169 14.24 27.51 3.79
C GLU A 169 12.97 27.23 2.97
N LEU A 170 12.19 26.22 3.37
CA LEU A 170 10.91 25.88 2.74
C LEU A 170 9.89 27.05 2.72
N SER A 171 10.06 28.04 3.61
CA SER A 171 9.24 29.25 3.71
C SER A 171 9.56 30.31 2.65
N THR A 172 10.76 30.30 2.05
CA THR A 172 11.22 31.33 1.11
C THR A 172 11.16 30.89 -0.36
N VAL A 173 10.92 29.61 -0.66
CA VAL A 173 10.80 29.12 -2.04
C VAL A 173 9.41 29.40 -2.60
N SER A 174 9.29 30.43 -3.44
CA SER A 174 8.12 30.72 -4.27
C SER A 174 7.83 29.56 -5.23
N TYR A 175 6.53 29.36 -5.53
CA TYR A 175 5.98 28.28 -6.34
C TYR A 175 6.70 28.10 -7.69
#